data_AF-A0A2D7PRH3-F1
#
_entry.id   AF-A0A2D7PRH3-F1
#
_cell.length_a   1.000
_cell.length_b   1.000
_cell.length_c   1.000
_cell.angle_alpha   90.00
_cell.angle_beta   90.00
_cell.angle_gamma   90.00
#
_symmetry.space_group_name_H-M   'P 1'
#
loop_
_entity.id
_entity.type
_entity.pdbx_description
1 polymer ?
#
loop_
_entity_poly.entity_id
_entity_poly.type
_entity_poly.pdbx_seq_one_letter_code
_entity_poly.pdbx_strand_id
1 'polypeptide(L)'
;MGRWRSSRRLPQDCAFWPSNAACCERRNRRPLGPVLFERARGDSPLQETRLSPPNPGASQTNSPRRRIILAAIVLVALALCAQLIRQHLDIEWSTESIQSTVARAGVWAPLGFIALVLVRQLLAIPSVLVLTSAGLLFGAPLGALVGGIGISLNALLLFSMARFMGRDWILPRVEQRYPDFERRAQTAGPFLVFVMTAHPMGVLTPIYLAAGVTRMKFWVFLLSLVPAALFRAGCYAFLGAYLLDPGSPGFWWAMTILLMASILPLAHPGFRRRLFGLRSMH
;
A
#
# COMPACT_ATOMS: atom_id res chain seq x y z
N MET A 1 -39.46 -8.73 78.62
CA MET A 1 -39.96 -8.33 77.29
C MET A 1 -39.90 -9.55 76.36
N GLY A 2 -41.00 -9.83 75.64
CA GLY A 2 -41.29 -10.89 74.63
C GLY A 2 -40.30 -12.05 74.45
N ARG A 3 -40.58 -13.32 74.83
CA ARG A 3 -41.63 -14.29 74.42
C ARG A 3 -41.39 -14.94 73.05
N TRP A 4 -41.16 -16.26 73.12
CA TRP A 4 -41.11 -17.33 72.10
C TRP A 4 -42.25 -17.37 71.05
N ARG A 5 -41.94 -17.88 69.85
CA ARG A 5 -42.77 -18.74 68.93
C ARG A 5 -41.95 -18.99 67.65
N SER A 6 -41.57 -20.20 67.22
CA SER A 6 -42.33 -21.42 66.85
C SER A 6 -43.32 -21.24 65.68
N SER A 7 -43.46 -22.32 64.90
CA SER A 7 -44.32 -22.56 63.71
C SER A 7 -43.66 -22.18 62.36
N ARG A 8 -43.17 -23.15 61.57
CA ARG A 8 -43.96 -24.02 60.67
C ARG A 8 -45.06 -23.25 59.92
N ARG A 9 -44.85 -23.04 58.63
CA ARG A 9 -45.86 -23.16 57.57
C ARG A 9 -45.17 -23.25 56.21
N LEU A 10 -44.99 -24.49 55.73
CA LEU A 10 -45.34 -24.85 54.35
C LEU A 10 -46.81 -24.46 54.16
N PRO A 11 -47.25 -23.93 53.01
CA PRO A 11 -47.57 -24.77 51.83
C PRO A 11 -47.32 -23.97 50.51
N GLN A 12 -47.49 -24.41 49.27
CA GLN A 12 -48.44 -25.30 48.60
C GLN A 12 -47.77 -25.85 47.32
N ASP A 13 -47.99 -27.15 47.12
CA ASP A 13 -48.33 -27.79 45.84
C ASP A 13 -47.24 -27.99 44.78
N CYS A 14 -46.55 -29.11 44.99
CA CYS A 14 -46.26 -30.06 43.92
C CYS A 14 -47.56 -30.49 43.23
N ALA A 15 -47.71 -30.19 41.94
CA ALA A 15 -48.66 -30.88 41.07
C ALA A 15 -48.16 -30.79 39.61
N PHE A 16 -47.29 -31.72 39.21
CA PHE A 16 -47.45 -32.52 37.98
C PHE A 16 -46.26 -33.49 37.84
N TRP A 17 -46.44 -34.70 38.38
CA TRP A 17 -45.79 -35.92 37.90
C TRP A 17 -46.85 -36.68 37.08
N PRO A 18 -46.46 -37.40 36.03
CA PRO A 18 -46.17 -38.84 36.17
C PRO A 18 -44.88 -39.19 35.39
N SER A 19 -44.09 -40.24 35.57
CA SER A 19 -44.07 -41.57 36.23
C SER A 19 -42.71 -42.12 35.77
N ASN A 20 -41.75 -42.67 36.51
CA ASN A 20 -41.76 -43.53 37.68
C ASN A 20 -40.55 -43.21 38.58
N ALA A 21 -40.79 -43.23 39.88
CA ALA A 21 -39.78 -43.22 40.92
C ALA A 21 -39.25 -44.64 41.16
N ALA A 22 -37.98 -44.77 41.55
CA ALA A 22 -37.56 -45.68 42.62
C ALA A 22 -36.15 -45.34 43.10
N CYS A 23 -36.12 -44.63 44.21
CA CYS A 23 -35.05 -44.52 45.18
C CYS A 23 -34.98 -45.83 46.01
N CYS A 24 -33.80 -46.42 46.26
CA CYS A 24 -33.39 -46.96 47.58
C CYS A 24 -32.03 -47.69 47.55
N GLU A 25 -31.03 -47.06 48.19
CA GLU A 25 -30.21 -47.55 49.31
C GLU A 25 -29.76 -49.04 49.46
N ARG A 26 -28.43 -49.21 49.61
CA ARG A 26 -27.64 -50.17 50.45
C ARG A 26 -27.85 -51.71 50.30
N ARG A 27 -26.75 -52.44 50.06
CA ARG A 27 -25.86 -53.12 51.07
C ARG A 27 -25.09 -54.34 50.51
N ASN A 28 -23.84 -54.51 50.97
CA ASN A 28 -22.99 -55.73 51.05
C ASN A 28 -22.30 -56.26 49.75
N ARG A 29 -20.95 -56.17 49.65
CA ARG A 29 -19.93 -57.20 50.03
C ARG A 29 -20.08 -58.49 49.18
N ARG A 30 -19.13 -58.98 48.37
CA ARG A 30 -17.67 -59.21 48.56
C ARG A 30 -17.08 -59.80 47.22
N PRO A 31 -15.79 -60.23 47.09
CA PRO A 31 -14.89 -59.75 46.03
C PRO A 31 -14.24 -60.84 45.13
N LEU A 32 -13.35 -60.39 44.21
CA LEU A 32 -12.19 -61.07 43.60
C LEU A 32 -12.40 -62.30 42.68
N GLY A 33 -11.87 -62.22 41.46
CA GLY A 33 -11.43 -63.41 40.70
C GLY A 33 -11.38 -63.20 39.18
N PRO A 34 -10.32 -63.65 38.48
CA PRO A 34 -9.90 -63.11 37.18
C PRO A 34 -10.42 -63.93 36.00
N VAL A 35 -10.70 -63.29 34.86
CA VAL A 35 -10.92 -64.02 33.61
C VAL A 35 -10.11 -63.38 32.49
N LEU A 36 -9.07 -64.12 32.12
CA LEU A 36 -8.36 -64.05 30.84
C LEU A 36 -9.32 -63.89 29.67
N PHE A 37 -9.03 -62.98 28.74
CA PHE A 37 -9.36 -63.25 27.35
C PHE A 37 -8.28 -62.70 26.43
N GLU A 38 -7.55 -63.65 25.85
CA GLU A 38 -6.54 -63.46 24.85
C GLU A 38 -7.21 -63.42 23.46
N ARG A 39 -6.94 -62.33 22.73
CA ARG A 39 -6.72 -62.26 21.28
C ARG A 39 -7.86 -62.66 20.32
N ALA A 40 -8.32 -61.71 19.50
CA ALA A 40 -8.21 -61.81 18.04
C ALA A 40 -8.69 -60.56 17.28
N ARG A 41 -7.74 -60.00 16.53
CA ARG A 41 -7.82 -59.54 15.13
C ARG A 41 -8.63 -58.29 14.77
N GLY A 42 -7.92 -57.45 14.03
CA GLY A 42 -8.42 -56.29 13.31
C GLY A 42 -7.74 -55.06 13.85
N ASP A 43 -6.60 -54.70 13.27
CA ASP A 43 -6.43 -53.35 12.75
C ASP A 43 -5.04 -53.22 12.12
N SER A 44 -5.10 -52.91 10.83
CA SER A 44 -4.09 -52.38 9.93
C SER A 44 -2.87 -51.76 10.61
N PRO A 45 -1.63 -51.98 10.13
CA PRO A 45 -0.55 -51.08 10.47
C PRO A 45 -0.88 -49.71 9.87
N LEU A 46 -1.43 -48.81 10.69
CA LEU A 46 -1.38 -47.39 10.39
C LEU A 46 0.10 -47.02 10.42
N GLN A 47 0.67 -47.06 9.22
CA GLN A 47 1.96 -46.54 8.88
C GLN A 47 1.96 -45.08 9.35
N GLU A 48 2.54 -44.85 10.53
CA GLU A 48 2.95 -43.52 10.97
C GLU A 48 3.90 -43.00 9.90
N THR A 49 3.32 -42.32 8.91
CA THR A 49 4.04 -41.42 8.06
C THR A 49 4.50 -40.31 8.99
N ARG A 50 5.66 -40.50 9.64
CA ARG A 50 6.37 -39.42 10.30
C ARG A 50 6.55 -38.36 9.23
N LEU A 51 5.71 -37.33 9.28
CA LEU A 51 5.93 -36.08 8.59
C LEU A 51 7.29 -35.60 9.08
N SER A 52 8.33 -35.85 8.28
CA SER A 52 9.62 -35.22 8.49
C SER A 52 9.36 -33.72 8.55
N PRO A 53 9.93 -33.00 9.54
CA PRO A 53 9.75 -31.56 9.61
C PRO A 53 10.18 -30.95 8.27
N PRO A 54 9.44 -29.96 7.74
CA PRO A 54 9.79 -29.34 6.48
C PRO A 54 11.23 -28.85 6.58
N ASN A 55 12.07 -29.31 5.65
CA ASN A 55 13.47 -28.99 5.56
C ASN A 55 13.63 -27.45 5.54
N PRO A 56 14.25 -26.80 6.54
CA PRO A 56 14.34 -25.33 6.59
C PRO A 56 15.29 -24.75 5.51
N GLY A 57 15.87 -25.62 4.66
CA GLY A 57 16.90 -25.28 3.68
C GLY A 57 16.44 -24.88 2.27
N ALA A 58 15.15 -24.62 2.02
CA ALA A 58 14.68 -24.14 0.72
C ALA A 58 13.99 -22.77 0.81
N SER A 59 14.49 -21.89 1.68
CA SER A 59 14.21 -20.47 1.51
C SER A 59 15.04 -19.99 0.31
N GLN A 60 14.39 -19.65 -0.80
CA GLN A 60 15.03 -18.86 -1.84
C GLN A 60 15.42 -17.51 -1.23
N THR A 61 16.63 -17.42 -0.68
CA THR A 61 17.16 -16.20 -0.07
C THR A 61 17.43 -15.17 -1.15
N ASN A 62 16.37 -14.51 -1.62
CA ASN A 62 16.51 -13.24 -2.31
C ASN A 62 16.90 -12.20 -1.27
N SER A 63 18.18 -12.18 -0.92
CA SER A 63 18.71 -11.25 0.07
C SER A 63 18.43 -9.81 -0.39
N PRO A 64 18.04 -8.91 0.53
CA PRO A 64 17.78 -7.51 0.19
C PRO A 64 19.01 -6.86 -0.47
N ARG A 65 20.22 -7.31 -0.09
CA ARG A 65 21.49 -6.92 -0.73
C ARG A 65 21.54 -7.29 -2.21
N ARG A 66 21.16 -8.50 -2.60
CA ARG A 66 21.13 -8.93 -4.01
C ARG A 66 20.15 -8.10 -4.84
N ARG A 67 19.00 -7.73 -4.27
CA ARG A 67 18.01 -6.86 -4.93
C ARG A 67 18.51 -5.42 -5.07
N ILE A 68 19.17 -4.89 -4.05
CA ILE A 68 19.80 -3.56 -4.11
C ILE A 68 20.92 -3.56 -5.15
N ILE A 69 21.75 -4.61 -5.20
CA ILE A 69 22.82 -4.76 -6.20
C ILE A 69 22.24 -4.86 -7.61
N LEU A 70 21.20 -5.69 -7.82
CA LEU A 70 20.53 -5.79 -9.12
C LEU A 70 19.88 -4.47 -9.54
N ALA A 71 19.21 -3.76 -8.62
CA ALA A 71 18.64 -2.45 -8.89
C ALA A 71 19.73 -1.42 -9.23
N ALA A 72 20.85 -1.43 -8.51
CA ALA A 72 22.00 -0.58 -8.79
C ALA A 72 22.65 -0.91 -10.14
N ILE A 73 22.77 -2.19 -10.51
CA ILE A 73 23.27 -2.61 -11.82
C ILE A 73 22.34 -2.14 -12.94
N VAL A 74 21.02 -2.29 -12.78
CA VAL A 74 20.05 -1.79 -13.76
C VAL A 74 20.09 -0.27 -13.87
N LEU A 75 20.26 0.44 -12.75
CA LEU A 75 20.42 1.89 -12.71
C LEU A 75 21.69 2.34 -13.45
N VAL A 76 22.81 1.68 -13.18
CA VAL A 76 24.10 1.93 -13.83
C VAL A 76 24.03 1.59 -15.32
N ALA A 77 23.36 0.50 -15.69
CA ALA A 77 23.13 0.14 -17.10
C ALA A 77 22.25 1.17 -17.82
N LEU A 78 21.17 1.65 -17.20
CA LEU A 78 20.35 2.73 -17.74
C LEU A 78 21.14 4.04 -17.88
N ALA A 79 21.96 4.38 -16.89
CA ALA A 79 22.82 5.55 -16.93
C ALA A 79 23.91 5.44 -18.02
N LEU A 80 24.54 4.27 -18.17
CA LEU A 80 25.50 3.96 -19.23
C LEU A 80 24.85 3.99 -20.61
N CYS A 81 23.67 3.40 -20.78
CA CYS A 81 22.91 3.49 -22.02
C CYS A 81 22.56 4.95 -22.35
N ALA A 82 22.13 5.74 -21.37
CA ALA A 82 21.88 7.16 -21.56
C ALA A 82 23.16 7.94 -21.96
N GLN A 83 24.32 7.57 -21.40
CA GLN A 83 25.62 8.15 -21.75
C GLN A 83 26.10 7.72 -23.14
N LEU A 84 25.91 6.46 -23.53
CA LEU A 84 26.25 5.97 -24.86
C LEU A 84 25.36 6.57 -25.94
N ILE A 85 24.06 6.70 -25.66
CA ILE A 85 23.11 7.41 -26.54
C ILE A 85 23.50 8.87 -26.66
N ARG A 86 23.94 9.53 -25.58
CA ARG A 86 24.47 10.89 -25.63
C ARG A 86 25.70 11.03 -26.51
N GLN A 87 26.66 10.12 -26.36
CA GLN A 87 27.88 10.11 -27.16
C GLN A 87 27.62 9.83 -28.65
N HIS A 88 26.59 9.04 -28.97
CA HIS A 88 26.16 8.82 -30.36
C HIS A 88 25.36 9.99 -30.96
N LEU A 89 24.88 10.94 -30.14
CA LEU A 89 24.00 12.02 -30.57
C LEU A 89 24.62 13.43 -30.45
N ASP A 90 25.91 13.54 -30.12
CA ASP A 90 26.66 14.82 -29.98
C ASP A 90 25.91 15.90 -29.16
N ILE A 91 25.33 15.49 -28.02
CA ILE A 91 24.53 16.39 -27.17
C ILE A 91 25.46 17.19 -26.26
N GLU A 92 25.59 18.50 -26.51
CA GLU A 92 26.21 19.43 -25.56
C GLU A 92 25.30 19.67 -24.35
N TRP A 93 25.89 20.01 -23.19
CA TRP A 93 25.14 20.31 -21.96
C TRP A 93 24.41 21.67 -21.98
N SER A 94 24.14 22.23 -23.16
CA SER A 94 23.31 23.43 -23.29
C SER A 94 21.82 23.04 -23.29
N THR A 95 21.00 23.83 -22.59
CA THR A 95 19.56 23.57 -22.52
C THR A 95 18.90 23.64 -23.91
N GLU A 96 19.42 24.49 -24.79
CA GLU A 96 19.02 24.61 -26.19
C GLU A 96 19.35 23.37 -27.01
N SER A 97 20.53 22.76 -26.82
CA SER A 97 20.87 21.49 -27.47
C SER A 97 19.89 20.39 -27.04
N ILE A 98 19.58 20.28 -25.75
CA ILE A 98 18.66 19.24 -25.24
C ILE A 98 17.24 19.45 -25.81
N GLN A 99 16.74 20.69 -25.81
CA GLN A 99 15.43 20.99 -26.38
C GLN A 99 15.39 20.68 -27.89
N SER A 100 16.45 21.00 -28.64
CA SER A 100 16.53 20.71 -30.07
C SER A 100 16.59 19.21 -30.37
N THR A 101 17.32 18.41 -29.58
CA THR A 101 17.36 16.95 -29.70
C THR A 101 15.99 16.34 -29.37
N VAL A 102 15.33 16.83 -28.32
CA VAL A 102 13.98 16.42 -27.93
C VAL A 102 12.96 16.77 -29.03
N ALA A 103 13.07 17.95 -29.64
CA ALA A 103 12.23 18.35 -30.76
C ALA A 103 12.46 17.45 -31.99
N ARG A 104 13.72 17.08 -32.29
CA ARG A 104 14.07 16.15 -33.38
C ARG A 104 13.54 14.73 -33.15
N ALA A 105 13.43 14.29 -31.89
CA ALA A 105 12.89 12.98 -31.55
C ALA A 105 11.36 12.88 -31.75
N GLY A 106 10.65 14.01 -31.90
CA GLY A 106 9.22 14.03 -32.22
C GLY A 106 8.38 13.24 -31.21
N VAL A 107 7.56 12.29 -31.69
CA VAL A 107 6.64 11.48 -30.86
C VAL A 107 7.37 10.57 -29.87
N TRP A 108 8.64 10.22 -30.12
CA TRP A 108 9.41 9.36 -29.23
C TRP A 108 9.84 10.07 -27.94
N ALA A 109 9.99 11.39 -27.96
CA ALA A 109 10.36 12.17 -26.79
C ALA A 109 9.34 12.07 -25.63
N PRO A 110 8.03 12.34 -25.82
CA PRO A 110 7.05 12.20 -24.75
C PRO A 110 6.88 10.75 -24.30
N LEU A 111 7.00 9.76 -25.19
CA LEU A 111 6.97 8.34 -24.83
C LEU A 111 8.14 7.94 -23.91
N GLY A 112 9.36 8.34 -24.27
CA GLY A 112 10.55 8.11 -23.44
C GLY A 112 10.44 8.82 -22.08
N PHE A 113 9.84 10.02 -22.07
CA PHE A 113 9.60 10.75 -20.84
C PHE A 113 8.56 10.08 -19.93
N ILE A 114 7.47 9.55 -20.49
CA ILE A 114 6.49 8.75 -19.74
C ILE A 114 7.16 7.54 -19.09
N ALA A 115 8.03 6.84 -19.84
CA ALA A 115 8.79 5.71 -19.31
C ALA A 115 9.71 6.17 -18.17
N LEU A 116 10.39 7.31 -18.31
CA LEU A 116 11.22 7.90 -17.26
C LEU A 116 10.39 8.20 -15.98
N VAL A 117 9.22 8.82 -16.12
CA VAL A 117 8.33 9.11 -14.99
C VAL A 117 7.87 7.82 -14.30
N LEU A 118 7.66 6.74 -15.06
CA LEU A 118 7.28 5.43 -14.53
C LEU A 118 8.41 4.80 -13.71
N VAL A 119 9.64 4.80 -14.23
CA VAL A 119 10.79 4.16 -13.57
C VAL A 119 11.49 5.06 -12.54
N ARG A 120 11.13 6.35 -12.44
CA ARG A 120 11.81 7.33 -11.57
C ARG A 120 11.96 6.87 -10.11
N GLN A 121 10.99 6.10 -9.61
CA GLN A 121 10.98 5.62 -8.23
C GLN A 121 12.05 4.55 -8.00
N LEU A 122 12.36 3.75 -9.03
CA LEU A 122 13.47 2.79 -9.03
C LEU A 122 14.81 3.52 -9.12
N LEU A 123 14.81 4.66 -9.82
CA LEU A 123 16.00 5.50 -9.97
C LEU A 123 16.29 6.41 -8.78
N ALA A 124 15.44 6.38 -7.75
CA ALA A 124 15.48 7.31 -6.61
C ALA A 124 15.45 8.79 -7.03
N ILE A 125 14.90 9.10 -8.22
CA ILE A 125 14.83 10.46 -8.74
C ILE A 125 13.60 11.15 -8.13
N PRO A 126 13.76 12.32 -7.48
CA PRO A 126 12.65 13.10 -6.97
C PRO A 126 11.66 13.47 -8.07
N SER A 127 10.36 13.33 -7.77
CA SER A 127 9.29 13.68 -8.72
C SER A 127 9.32 15.14 -9.20
N VAL A 128 9.81 16.05 -8.34
CA VAL A 128 9.96 17.49 -8.63
C VAL A 128 10.86 17.68 -9.85
N LEU A 129 12.08 17.12 -9.81
CA LEU A 129 13.06 17.28 -10.88
C LEU A 129 12.54 16.79 -12.22
N VAL A 130 11.94 15.59 -12.22
CA VAL A 130 11.38 15.01 -13.44
C VAL A 130 10.24 15.89 -13.95
N LEU A 131 9.22 16.16 -13.15
CA LEU A 131 8.04 16.90 -13.66
C LEU A 131 8.35 18.34 -14.06
N THR A 132 9.30 19.00 -13.38
CA THR A 132 9.78 20.33 -13.79
C THR A 132 10.54 20.25 -15.12
N SER A 133 11.38 19.22 -15.32
CA SER A 133 12.01 19.02 -16.63
C SER A 133 11.00 18.78 -17.76
N ALA A 134 9.81 18.22 -17.47
CA ALA A 134 8.74 18.08 -18.46
C ALA A 134 8.30 19.44 -19.01
N GLY A 135 8.15 20.44 -18.12
CA GLY A 135 7.80 21.81 -18.50
C GLY A 135 8.89 22.51 -19.30
N LEU A 136 10.15 22.26 -18.94
CA LEU A 136 11.31 22.81 -19.65
C LEU A 136 11.47 22.24 -21.06
N LEU A 137 11.18 20.95 -21.23
CA LEU A 137 11.39 20.24 -22.50
C LEU A 137 10.21 20.34 -23.46
N PHE A 138 8.99 20.38 -22.93
CA PHE A 138 7.76 20.28 -23.73
C PHE A 138 6.83 21.49 -23.57
N GLY A 139 7.18 22.45 -22.72
CA GLY A 139 6.29 23.53 -22.31
C GLY A 139 5.26 23.08 -21.27
N ALA A 140 4.53 24.05 -20.71
CA ALA A 140 3.58 23.81 -19.63
C ALA A 140 2.43 22.82 -19.98
N PRO A 141 1.66 22.99 -21.07
CA PRO A 141 0.49 22.14 -21.32
C PRO A 141 0.88 20.70 -21.70
N LEU A 142 1.88 20.52 -22.58
CA LEU A 142 2.31 19.19 -23.00
C LEU A 142 3.12 18.50 -21.90
N GLY A 143 3.95 19.23 -21.15
CA GLY A 143 4.63 18.72 -19.96
C GLY A 143 3.65 18.24 -18.88
N ALA A 144 2.55 18.97 -18.67
CA ALA A 144 1.48 18.56 -17.75
C ALA A 144 0.80 17.26 -18.19
N LEU A 145 0.49 17.14 -19.48
CA LEU A 145 -0.17 15.95 -20.04
C LEU A 145 0.75 14.72 -19.96
N VAL A 146 1.97 14.83 -20.46
CA VAL A 146 2.97 13.74 -20.48
C VAL A 146 3.33 13.32 -19.06
N GLY A 147 3.57 14.29 -18.17
CA GLY A 147 3.85 14.03 -16.75
C GLY A 147 2.66 13.39 -16.03
N GLY A 148 1.44 13.86 -16.31
CA GLY A 148 0.21 13.31 -15.73
C GLY A 148 -0.07 11.89 -16.18
N ILE A 149 0.14 11.58 -17.46
CA ILE A 149 0.06 10.21 -18.01
C ILE A 149 1.10 9.31 -17.32
N GLY A 150 2.36 9.76 -17.21
CA GLY A 150 3.40 8.99 -16.54
C GLY A 150 3.09 8.69 -15.08
N ILE A 151 2.59 9.67 -14.32
CA ILE A 151 2.15 9.47 -12.93
C ILE A 151 0.98 8.48 -12.88
N SER A 152 0.02 8.62 -13.79
CA SER A 152 -1.16 7.77 -13.85
C SER A 152 -0.78 6.31 -14.13
N LEU A 153 0.09 6.06 -15.11
CA LEU A 153 0.57 4.72 -15.42
C LEU A 153 1.35 4.09 -14.26
N ASN A 154 2.22 4.86 -13.60
CA ASN A 154 2.93 4.40 -12.40
C ASN A 154 1.95 4.01 -11.27
N ALA A 155 0.93 4.83 -11.05
CA ALA A 155 -0.06 4.58 -10.02
C ALA A 155 -0.94 3.36 -10.35
N LEU A 156 -1.31 3.18 -11.62
CA LEU A 156 -2.04 2.01 -12.10
C LEU A 156 -1.21 0.73 -11.96
N LEU A 157 0.08 0.79 -12.25
CA LEU A 157 1.00 -0.33 -12.05
C LEU A 157 1.04 -0.75 -10.58
N LEU A 158 1.23 0.20 -9.66
CA LEU A 158 1.27 -0.06 -8.22
C LEU A 158 -0.07 -0.57 -7.68
N PHE A 159 -1.19 0.04 -8.11
CA PHE A 159 -2.54 -0.40 -7.74
C PHE A 159 -2.81 -1.84 -8.21
N SER A 160 -2.46 -2.14 -9.47
CA SER A 160 -2.71 -3.45 -10.08
C SER A 160 -1.81 -4.50 -9.43
N MET A 161 -0.53 -4.21 -9.27
CA MET A 161 0.41 -5.07 -8.56
C MET A 161 -0.11 -5.36 -7.14
N ALA A 162 -0.63 -4.34 -6.45
CA ALA A 162 -1.17 -4.52 -5.12
C ALA A 162 -2.41 -5.42 -5.10
N ARG A 163 -3.27 -5.30 -6.11
CA ARG A 163 -4.49 -6.09 -6.21
C ARG A 163 -4.25 -7.54 -6.63
N PHE A 164 -3.27 -7.79 -7.51
CA PHE A 164 -2.92 -9.14 -7.96
C PHE A 164 -2.15 -9.93 -6.92
N MET A 165 -1.22 -9.31 -6.20
CA MET A 165 -0.41 -9.99 -5.19
C MET A 165 -1.20 -10.23 -3.89
N GLY A 166 -2.24 -9.43 -3.66
CA GLY A 166 -3.14 -9.57 -2.52
C GLY A 166 -2.57 -9.01 -1.22
N ARG A 167 -3.47 -8.85 -0.26
CA ARG A 167 -3.21 -8.23 1.06
C ARG A 167 -2.08 -8.92 1.81
N ASP A 168 -2.13 -10.25 1.91
CA ASP A 168 -1.22 -11.03 2.75
C ASP A 168 0.24 -10.99 2.27
N TRP A 169 0.46 -10.78 0.97
CA TRP A 169 1.81 -10.63 0.44
C TRP A 169 2.39 -9.22 0.66
N ILE A 170 1.55 -8.18 0.65
CA ILE A 170 2.00 -6.79 0.64
C ILE A 170 2.20 -6.26 2.04
N LEU A 171 1.26 -6.53 2.97
CA LEU A 171 1.30 -5.98 4.32
C LEU A 171 2.65 -6.21 5.01
N PRO A 172 3.19 -7.44 5.10
CA PRO A 172 4.43 -7.68 5.84
C PRO A 172 5.62 -6.91 5.26
N ARG A 173 5.63 -6.66 3.95
CA ARG A 173 6.72 -5.96 3.24
C ARG A 173 6.62 -4.46 3.39
N VAL A 174 5.40 -3.92 3.36
CA VAL A 174 5.16 -2.49 3.44
C VAL A 174 5.19 -2.02 4.89
N GLU A 175 4.68 -2.79 5.83
CA GLU A 175 4.70 -2.47 7.28
C GLU A 175 6.12 -2.37 7.84
N GLN A 176 7.07 -3.13 7.30
CA GLN A 176 8.50 -3.00 7.65
C GLN A 176 9.03 -1.59 7.38
N ARG A 177 8.52 -0.90 6.34
CA ARG A 177 8.94 0.45 5.94
C ARG A 177 7.99 1.55 6.42
N TYR A 178 6.71 1.22 6.57
CA TYR A 178 5.63 2.14 6.93
C TYR A 178 4.77 1.51 8.04
N PRO A 179 5.11 1.75 9.32
CA PRO A 179 4.29 1.29 10.44
C PRO A 179 2.86 1.81 10.33
N ASP A 180 1.89 1.04 10.83
CA ASP A 180 0.44 1.31 10.71
C ASP A 180 -0.09 1.37 9.26
N PHE A 181 0.62 0.77 8.28
CA PHE A 181 0.18 0.80 6.88
C PHE A 181 -1.24 0.27 6.73
N GLU A 182 -1.57 -0.87 7.36
CA GLU A 182 -2.90 -1.47 7.28
C GLU A 182 -3.99 -0.54 7.82
N ARG A 183 -3.78 0.06 9.01
CA ARG A 183 -4.73 1.02 9.60
C ARG A 183 -4.94 2.22 8.69
N ARG A 184 -3.87 2.72 8.06
CA ARG A 184 -3.94 3.85 7.12
C ARG A 184 -4.58 3.44 5.79
N ALA A 185 -4.34 2.22 5.32
CA ALA A 185 -4.91 1.71 4.09
C ALA A 185 -6.43 1.61 4.18
N GLN A 186 -6.99 1.27 5.33
CA GLN A 186 -8.44 1.27 5.55
C GLN A 186 -9.07 2.67 5.39
N THR A 187 -8.29 3.74 5.60
CA THR A 187 -8.73 5.13 5.37
C THR A 187 -8.50 5.62 3.95
N ALA A 188 -7.92 4.79 3.06
CA ALA A 188 -7.65 5.14 1.67
C ALA A 188 -8.95 5.18 0.85
N GLY A 189 -9.63 6.32 0.92
CA GLY A 189 -10.77 6.66 0.06
C GLY A 189 -10.33 7.40 -1.22
N PRO A 190 -11.24 7.52 -2.21
CA PRO A 190 -10.97 8.25 -3.45
C PRO A 190 -10.49 9.68 -3.22
N PHE A 191 -11.10 10.36 -2.25
CA PHE A 191 -10.70 11.71 -1.86
C PHE A 191 -9.25 11.77 -1.33
N LEU A 192 -8.83 10.79 -0.51
CA LEU A 192 -7.46 10.76 0.00
C LEU A 192 -6.45 10.54 -1.14
N VAL A 193 -6.76 9.62 -2.06
CA VAL A 193 -5.93 9.38 -3.26
C VAL A 193 -5.78 10.66 -4.08
N PHE A 194 -6.89 11.37 -4.32
CA PHE A 194 -6.88 12.64 -5.05
C PHE A 194 -5.99 13.66 -4.35
N VAL A 195 -6.23 13.96 -3.06
CA VAL A 195 -5.51 15.04 -2.41
C VAL A 195 -4.03 14.70 -2.19
N MET A 196 -3.69 13.47 -1.80
CA MET A 196 -2.29 13.07 -1.66
C MET A 196 -1.54 13.09 -2.99
N THR A 197 -2.22 12.74 -4.09
CA THR A 197 -1.61 12.78 -5.42
C THR A 197 -1.43 14.22 -5.90
N ALA A 198 -2.47 15.04 -5.77
CA ALA A 198 -2.45 16.43 -6.19
C ALA A 198 -1.44 17.27 -5.39
N HIS A 199 -1.26 16.96 -4.10
CA HIS A 199 -0.37 17.69 -3.23
C HIS A 199 1.10 17.53 -3.66
N PRO A 200 1.83 18.62 -3.98
CA PRO A 200 3.18 18.58 -4.52
C PRO A 200 4.19 17.74 -3.70
N MET A 201 4.01 17.64 -2.38
CA MET A 201 4.91 16.89 -1.48
C MET A 201 4.35 15.53 -1.03
N GLY A 202 3.23 15.08 -1.60
CA GLY A 202 2.60 13.81 -1.24
C GLY A 202 3.48 12.59 -1.50
N VAL A 203 3.54 11.68 -0.53
CA VAL A 203 4.21 10.37 -0.67
C VAL A 203 3.27 9.41 -1.39
N LEU A 204 3.52 9.18 -2.68
CA LEU A 204 2.55 8.55 -3.58
C LEU A 204 2.49 7.02 -3.47
N THR A 205 3.64 6.36 -3.32
CA THR A 205 3.74 4.88 -3.35
C THR A 205 2.83 4.18 -2.32
N PRO A 206 2.82 4.56 -1.03
CA PRO A 206 1.95 3.91 -0.04
C PRO A 206 0.47 4.11 -0.36
N ILE A 207 0.10 5.27 -0.90
CA ILE A 207 -1.31 5.59 -1.22
C ILE A 207 -1.83 4.71 -2.35
N TYR A 208 -1.02 4.47 -3.39
CA TYR A 208 -1.43 3.61 -4.50
C TYR A 208 -1.47 2.13 -4.11
N LEU A 209 -0.51 1.67 -3.29
CA LEU A 209 -0.53 0.32 -2.74
C LEU A 209 -1.73 0.12 -1.81
N ALA A 210 -2.01 1.09 -0.94
CA ALA A 210 -3.17 1.05 -0.04
C ALA A 210 -4.47 0.97 -0.84
N ALA A 211 -4.63 1.81 -1.86
CA ALA A 211 -5.80 1.78 -2.73
C ALA A 211 -5.98 0.39 -3.38
N GLY A 212 -4.89 -0.26 -3.83
CA GLY A 212 -4.94 -1.59 -4.46
C GLY A 212 -5.23 -2.75 -3.50
N VAL A 213 -4.76 -2.67 -2.25
CA VAL A 213 -5.05 -3.66 -1.20
C VAL A 213 -6.49 -3.55 -0.68
N THR A 214 -7.10 -2.36 -0.77
CA THR A 214 -8.48 -2.13 -0.33
C THR A 214 -9.53 -2.64 -1.34
N ARG A 215 -10.81 -2.56 -0.97
CA ARG A 215 -11.95 -2.88 -1.84
C ARG A 215 -12.27 -1.76 -2.87
N MET A 216 -11.38 -0.79 -3.08
CA MET A 216 -11.61 0.30 -4.02
C MET A 216 -11.75 -0.24 -5.46
N LYS A 217 -12.82 0.19 -6.16
CA LYS A 217 -13.03 -0.15 -7.57
C LYS A 217 -12.01 0.57 -8.45
N PHE A 218 -11.52 -0.11 -9.48
CA PHE A 218 -10.55 0.45 -10.44
C PHE A 218 -10.97 1.81 -11.01
N TRP A 219 -12.23 1.94 -11.42
CA TRP A 219 -12.75 3.19 -11.99
C TRP A 219 -12.78 4.36 -10.99
N VAL A 220 -13.10 4.08 -9.73
CA VAL A 220 -13.10 5.10 -8.66
C VAL A 220 -11.68 5.58 -8.38
N PHE A 221 -10.72 4.65 -8.39
CA PHE A 221 -9.29 4.98 -8.30
C PHE A 221 -8.84 5.85 -9.48
N LEU A 222 -9.14 5.44 -10.71
CA LEU A 222 -8.74 6.16 -11.93
C LEU A 222 -9.31 7.58 -11.99
N LEU A 223 -10.61 7.76 -11.68
CA LEU A 223 -11.27 9.07 -11.65
C LEU A 223 -10.70 10.01 -10.59
N SER A 224 -10.21 9.47 -9.48
CA SER A 224 -9.55 10.26 -8.43
C SER A 224 -8.09 10.57 -8.80
N LEU A 225 -7.42 9.62 -9.45
CA LEU A 225 -6.01 9.68 -9.77
C LEU A 225 -5.71 10.64 -10.92
N VAL A 226 -6.40 10.50 -12.05
CA VAL A 226 -6.04 11.20 -13.29
C VAL A 226 -6.09 12.72 -13.13
N PRO A 227 -7.16 13.32 -12.58
CA PRO A 227 -7.21 14.77 -12.38
C PRO A 227 -6.13 15.24 -11.39
N ALA A 228 -5.86 14.47 -10.34
CA ALA A 228 -4.82 14.79 -9.36
C ALA A 228 -3.40 14.70 -9.95
N ALA A 229 -3.16 13.70 -10.80
CA ALA A 229 -1.90 13.51 -11.51
C ALA A 229 -1.65 14.65 -12.49
N LEU A 230 -2.67 15.05 -13.26
CA LEU A 230 -2.62 16.19 -14.17
C LEU A 230 -2.41 17.50 -13.42
N PHE A 231 -3.10 17.72 -12.31
CA PHE A 231 -2.91 18.91 -11.48
C PHE A 231 -1.47 19.01 -10.97
N ARG A 232 -0.96 17.93 -10.36
CA ARG A 232 0.41 17.87 -9.86
C ARG A 232 1.43 18.09 -10.98
N ALA A 233 1.29 17.39 -12.10
CA ALA A 233 2.17 17.52 -13.25
C ALA A 233 2.11 18.94 -13.82
N GLY A 234 0.91 19.53 -13.90
CA GLY A 234 0.68 20.90 -14.34
C GLY A 234 1.39 21.94 -13.49
N CYS A 235 1.31 21.84 -12.15
CA CYS A 235 2.04 22.78 -11.28
C CYS A 235 3.55 22.75 -11.51
N TYR A 236 4.14 21.56 -11.61
CA TYR A 236 5.57 21.42 -11.85
C TYR A 236 6.00 21.74 -13.28
N ALA A 237 5.19 21.39 -14.28
CA ALA A 237 5.45 21.73 -15.67
C ALA A 237 5.32 23.23 -15.92
N PHE A 238 4.36 23.90 -15.27
CA PHE A 238 4.25 25.35 -15.31
C PHE A 238 5.47 26.02 -14.68
N LEU A 239 5.95 25.53 -13.53
CA LEU A 239 7.23 25.98 -12.97
C LEU A 239 8.40 25.76 -13.95
N GLY A 240 8.47 24.59 -14.58
CA GLY A 240 9.52 24.24 -15.52
C GLY A 240 9.58 25.14 -16.75
N ALA A 241 8.42 25.56 -17.26
CA ALA A 241 8.32 26.42 -18.43
C ALA A 241 8.91 27.83 -18.21
N TYR A 242 8.87 28.35 -16.98
CA TYR A 242 9.43 29.66 -16.62
C TYR A 242 10.72 29.58 -15.80
N LEU A 243 11.31 28.37 -15.68
CA LEU A 243 12.46 28.14 -14.81
C LEU A 243 13.71 28.90 -15.24
N LEU A 244 13.87 29.12 -16.55
CA LEU A 244 15.02 29.82 -17.13
C LEU A 244 14.89 31.35 -17.09
N ASP A 245 13.70 31.88 -16.80
CA ASP A 245 13.42 33.32 -16.74
C ASP A 245 12.89 33.75 -15.35
N PRO A 246 13.74 33.77 -14.30
CA PRO A 246 13.29 34.09 -12.94
C PRO A 246 12.73 35.51 -12.76
N GLY A 247 13.09 36.44 -13.67
CA GLY A 247 12.56 37.81 -13.68
C GLY A 247 11.15 37.93 -14.25
N SER A 248 10.61 36.88 -14.86
CA SER A 248 9.29 36.91 -15.47
C SER A 248 8.16 36.88 -14.42
N PRO A 249 7.03 37.58 -14.65
CA PRO A 249 5.84 37.44 -13.80
C PRO A 249 5.33 36.00 -13.73
N GLY A 250 5.53 35.20 -14.80
CA GLY A 250 5.13 33.79 -14.87
C GLY A 250 5.82 32.91 -13.84
N PHE A 251 7.11 33.14 -13.57
CA PHE A 251 7.87 32.42 -12.55
C PHE A 251 7.30 32.64 -11.14
N TRP A 252 6.98 33.89 -10.79
CA TRP A 252 6.38 34.24 -9.50
C TRP A 252 4.98 33.66 -9.33
N TRP A 253 4.17 33.63 -10.40
CA TRP A 253 2.89 32.93 -10.40
C TRP A 253 3.06 31.42 -10.16
N ALA A 254 4.01 30.77 -10.84
CA ALA A 254 4.28 29.35 -10.66
C ALA A 254 4.68 29.02 -9.22
N MET A 255 5.56 29.84 -8.64
CA MET A 255 6.02 29.66 -7.26
C MET A 255 4.88 29.90 -6.26
N THR A 256 4.06 30.92 -6.49
CA THR A 256 2.88 31.21 -5.68
C THR A 256 1.86 30.06 -5.73
N ILE A 257 1.58 29.52 -6.92
CA ILE A 257 0.68 28.37 -7.09
C ILE A 257 1.21 27.15 -6.35
N LEU A 258 2.51 26.85 -6.46
CA LEU A 258 3.14 25.72 -5.75
C LEU A 258 3.15 25.90 -4.23
N LEU A 259 3.43 27.12 -3.75
CA LEU A 259 3.36 27.47 -2.33
C LEU A 259 1.93 27.33 -1.82
N MET A 260 0.95 27.88 -2.53
CA MET A 260 -0.47 27.74 -2.17
C MET A 260 -0.92 26.28 -2.20
N ALA A 261 -0.58 25.51 -3.24
CA ALA A 261 -0.89 24.07 -3.30
C ALA A 261 -0.20 23.25 -2.20
N SER A 262 0.89 23.76 -1.64
CA SER A 262 1.60 23.13 -0.53
C SER A 262 1.06 23.53 0.85
N ILE A 263 0.72 24.81 1.02
CA ILE A 263 0.27 25.41 2.28
C ILE A 263 -1.23 25.20 2.50
N LEU A 264 -2.07 25.32 1.47
CA LEU A 264 -3.53 25.24 1.59
C LEU A 264 -4.03 23.94 2.24
N PRO A 265 -3.50 22.75 1.90
CA PRO A 265 -3.86 21.52 2.61
C PRO A 265 -3.43 21.57 4.08
N LEU A 266 -2.26 22.13 4.38
CA LEU A 266 -1.78 22.27 5.76
C LEU A 266 -2.54 23.35 6.55
N ALA A 267 -3.06 24.39 5.91
CA ALA A 267 -3.79 25.46 6.56
C ALA A 267 -5.24 25.06 6.88
N HIS A 268 -5.85 24.16 6.10
CA HIS A 268 -7.21 23.73 6.33
C HIS A 268 -7.32 22.79 7.55
N PRO A 269 -7.96 23.19 8.67
CA PRO A 269 -7.99 22.41 9.91
C PRO A 269 -8.69 21.05 9.75
N GLY A 270 -9.64 20.93 8.81
CA GLY A 270 -10.29 19.66 8.49
C GLY A 270 -9.37 18.68 7.75
N PHE A 271 -8.41 19.18 6.97
CA PHE A 271 -7.42 18.34 6.30
C PHE A 271 -6.37 17.87 7.28
N ARG A 272 -5.90 18.76 8.17
CA ARG A 272 -5.04 18.38 9.30
C ARG A 272 -5.70 17.32 10.18
N ARG A 273 -6.99 17.43 10.51
CA ARG A 273 -7.68 16.40 11.32
C ARG A 273 -7.80 15.05 10.61
N ARG A 274 -8.02 15.03 9.29
CA ARG A 274 -8.05 13.76 8.53
C ARG A 274 -6.66 13.15 8.30
N LEU A 275 -5.60 13.97 8.21
CA LEU A 275 -4.23 13.52 8.00
C LEU A 275 -3.49 13.18 9.31
N PHE A 276 -3.69 13.99 10.35
CA PHE A 276 -3.02 13.91 11.66
C PHE A 276 -3.94 13.46 12.81
N GLY A 277 -5.27 13.37 12.63
CA GLY A 277 -6.19 12.82 13.64
C GLY A 277 -6.05 11.32 13.87
N LEU A 278 -5.18 10.63 13.11
CA LEU A 278 -4.73 9.26 13.39
C LEU A 278 -3.59 9.19 14.43
N ARG A 279 -3.14 10.34 14.94
CA ARG A 279 -2.03 10.47 15.90
C ARG A 279 -2.50 10.67 17.35
N SER A 280 -3.80 10.78 17.62
CA SER A 280 -4.36 11.11 18.94
C SER A 280 -5.24 10.00 19.55
N MET A 281 -4.97 8.73 19.26
CA MET A 281 -5.55 7.59 20.00
C MET A 281 -4.46 6.75 20.65
N HIS A 282 -3.60 7.42 21.42
CA HIS A 282 -2.74 6.79 22.43
C HIS A 282 -3.04 7.44 23.76
#